data_AF-A0A0F9FQD8-F1
#
_entry.id   AF-A0A0F9FQD8-F1
#
_cell.length_a   1.000
_cell.length_b   1.000
_cell.length_c   1.000
_cell.angle_alpha   90.00
_cell.angle_beta   90.00
_cell.angle_gamma   90.00
#
_symmetry.space_group_name_H-M   'P 1'
#
loop_
_entity.id
_entity.type
_entity.pdbx_description
1 polymer ?
#
loop_
_entity_poly.entity_id
_entity_poly.type
_entity_poly.pdbx_seq_one_letter_code
_entity_poly.pdbx_strand_id
1 'polypeptide(L)' 'HYDVNADLESLHRLIAWVDACCPFMGEEELRALGDPDFPGIQRLPIRPRVATAPIIERP' A
#
# COMPACT_ATOMS: atom_id res chain seq x y z
N HIS A 1 15.33 -12.35 6.03
CA HIS A 1 15.80 -10.95 6.10
C HIS A 1 16.35 -10.74 7.51
N TYR A 2 17.65 -10.44 7.66
CA TYR A 2 18.36 -10.12 8.92
C TYR A 2 18.26 -11.10 10.13
N ASP A 3 17.77 -12.33 9.98
CA ASP A 3 17.60 -13.32 11.07
C ASP A 3 16.87 -12.80 12.32
N VAL A 4 16.03 -11.77 12.15
CA VAL A 4 15.21 -11.24 13.24
C VAL A 4 14.09 -12.23 13.56
N ASN A 5 14.01 -12.64 14.81
CA ASN A 5 12.91 -13.43 15.35
C ASN A 5 12.12 -12.58 16.35
N ALA A 6 10.80 -12.52 16.17
CA ALA A 6 9.88 -11.90 17.10
C ALA A 6 9.09 -13.00 17.84
N ASP A 7 8.79 -12.79 19.11
CA ASP A 7 7.91 -13.67 19.85
C ASP A 7 6.45 -13.56 19.35
N LEU A 8 5.63 -14.55 19.71
CA LEU A 8 4.25 -14.64 19.25
C LEU A 8 3.39 -13.43 19.66
N GLU A 9 3.62 -12.86 20.84
CA GLU A 9 2.86 -11.70 21.32
C GLU A 9 3.24 -10.44 20.51
N SER A 10 4.54 -10.23 20.28
CA SER A 10 5.02 -9.14 19.42
C SER A 10 4.47 -9.24 18.00
N LEU A 11 4.37 -10.45 17.43
CA LEU A 11 3.76 -10.68 16.12
C LEU A 11 2.27 -10.32 16.12
N HIS A 12 1.50 -10.74 17.13
CA HIS A 12 0.09 -10.37 17.23
C HIS A 12 -0.13 -8.86 17.38
N ARG A 13 0.71 -8.18 18.16
CA ARG A 13 0.65 -6.72 18.28
C ARG A 13 0.94 -6.02 16.95
N LEU A 14 1.90 -6.53 16.19
CA LEU A 14 2.22 -6.01 14.86
C LEU A 14 1.03 -6.19 13.91
N ILE A 15 0.40 -7.37 13.89
CA ILE A 15 -0.79 -7.64 13.07
C ILE A 15 -1.92 -6.67 13.44
N ALA A 16 -2.25 -6.56 14.73
CA ALA A 16 -3.30 -5.67 15.19
C ALA A 16 -3.02 -4.19 14.84
N TRP A 17 -1.75 -3.77 14.91
CA TRP A 17 -1.36 -2.41 14.50
C TRP A 17 -1.51 -2.20 12.99
N VAL A 18 -1.09 -3.18 12.17
CA VAL A 18 -1.29 -3.14 10.71
C VAL A 18 -2.78 -3.04 10.38
N ASP A 19 -3.62 -3.88 10.98
CA ASP A 19 -5.07 -3.88 10.73
C ASP A 19 -5.72 -2.53 11.13
N ALA A 20 -5.24 -1.90 12.22
CA ALA A 20 -5.77 -0.63 12.69
C ALA A 20 -5.33 0.57 11.83
N CYS A 21 -4.11 0.53 11.27
CA CYS A 21 -3.53 1.64 10.51
C CYS A 21 -3.71 1.50 8.99
N CYS A 22 -3.92 0.29 8.49
CA CYS A 22 -4.08 -0.02 7.07
C CYS A 22 -5.47 -0.64 6.86
N PRO A 23 -6.56 0.14 7.00
CA PRO A 23 -7.88 -0.39 6.73
C PRO A 23 -7.89 -0.97 5.31
N PHE A 24 -8.45 -2.17 5.19
CA PHE A 24 -8.63 -2.77 3.87
C PHE A 24 -9.52 -1.83 3.05
N MET A 25 -8.97 -1.34 1.94
CA MET A 25 -9.69 -0.52 0.98
C MET A 25 -10.06 -1.38 -0.22
N GLY A 26 -11.34 -1.39 -0.56
CA GLY A 26 -11.83 -1.97 -1.81
C GLY A 26 -11.34 -1.19 -3.03
N GLU A 27 -11.59 -1.72 -4.22
CA GLU A 27 -11.16 -1.06 -5.45
C GLU A 27 -11.74 0.35 -5.59
N GLU A 28 -13.03 0.54 -5.33
CA GLU A 28 -13.68 1.86 -5.40
C GLU A 28 -13.00 2.89 -4.50
N GLU A 29 -12.75 2.52 -3.24
CA GLU A 29 -12.11 3.39 -2.24
C GLU A 29 -10.66 3.71 -2.64
N LEU A 30 -9.91 2.71 -3.12
CA LEU A 30 -8.55 2.92 -3.64
C LEU A 30 -8.53 3.89 -4.81
N ARG A 31 -9.45 3.75 -5.78
CA ARG A 31 -9.53 4.64 -6.95
C ARG A 31 -9.90 6.08 -6.57
N ALA A 32 -10.64 6.27 -5.48
CA ALA A 32 -11.03 7.59 -4.99
C ALA A 32 -9.86 8.40 -4.37
N LEU A 33 -8.74 7.77 -3.99
CA LEU A 33 -7.59 8.47 -3.39
C LEU A 33 -6.87 9.45 -4.32
N GLY A 34 -7.13 9.37 -5.64
CA GLY A 34 -6.43 10.18 -6.65
C GLY A 34 -5.06 9.60 -7.02
N ASP A 35 -4.47 10.08 -8.11
CA ASP A 35 -3.08 9.76 -8.43
C ASP A 35 -2.13 10.57 -7.54
N PRO A 36 -0.98 10.00 -7.11
CA PRO A 36 -0.02 10.72 -6.28
C PRO A 36 0.49 12.00 -6.94
N ASP A 37 0.54 13.09 -6.18
CA ASP A 37 1.21 14.33 -6.56
C ASP A 37 2.10 14.83 -5.41
N PHE A 38 3.41 14.87 -5.64
CA PHE A 38 4.38 15.21 -4.61
C PHE A 38 5.67 15.82 -5.19
N PRO A 39 6.42 16.61 -4.40
CA PRO A 39 7.67 17.19 -4.84
C PRO A 39 8.68 16.15 -5.34
N GLY A 40 9.23 16.37 -6.54
CA GLY A 40 10.21 15.46 -7.15
C GLY A 40 9.59 14.33 -7.97
N ILE A 41 8.26 14.22 -8.07
CA ILE A 41 7.58 13.20 -8.87
C ILE A 41 8.03 13.20 -10.35
N GLN A 42 8.48 14.34 -10.87
CA GLN A 42 8.98 14.47 -12.24
C GLN A 42 10.31 13.75 -12.51
N ARG A 43 11.01 13.34 -11.44
CA ARG A 43 12.25 12.56 -11.55
C ARG A 43 11.97 11.08 -11.77
N LEU A 44 10.74 10.63 -11.54
CA LEU A 44 10.36 9.24 -11.74
C LEU A 44 10.19 8.98 -13.25
N PRO A 45 10.80 7.91 -13.79
CA PRO A 45 10.66 7.57 -15.21
C PRO A 45 9.22 7.17 -15.57
N ILE A 46 8.44 6.71 -14.58
CA ILE A 46 7.03 6.38 -14.71
C ILE A 46 6.29 7.02 -13.54
N ARG A 47 5.23 7.77 -13.85
CA ARG A 47 4.33 8.33 -12.83
C ARG A 47 3.60 7.18 -12.12
N PRO A 48 3.68 7.06 -10.78
CA PRO A 48 2.83 6.14 -10.05
C PRO A 48 1.38 6.57 -10.24
N ARG A 49 0.48 5.59 -10.38
CA ARG A 49 -0.96 5.81 -10.56
C ARG A 49 -1.72 4.95 -9.58
N VAL A 50 -2.83 5.47 -9.09
CA VAL A 50 -3.78 4.76 -8.23
C VAL A 50 -5.17 4.92 -8.84
N ALA A 51 -5.70 6.14 -8.90
CA ALA A 51 -6.97 6.44 -9.55
C ALA A 51 -6.98 6.04 -11.02
N THR A 52 -5.92 6.37 -11.78
CA THR A 52 -5.83 6.09 -13.22
C THR A 52 -4.95 4.89 -13.57
N ALA A 53 -4.61 4.05 -12.58
CA ALA A 53 -3.85 2.83 -12.84
C ALA A 53 -4.61 1.91 -13.82
N PRO A 54 -3.91 1.24 -14.76
CA PRO A 54 -4.56 0.38 -15.73
C PRO A 54 -5.26 -0.80 -15.03
N ILE A 55 -6.42 -1.20 -15.54
CA ILE A 55 -7.08 -2.45 -15.15
C ILE A 55 -6.39 -3.57 -15.92
N ILE A 56 -5.82 -4.53 -15.21
CA ILE A 56 -5.16 -5.70 -15.80
C ILE A 56 -6.05 -6.90 -15.50
N GLU A 57 -6.72 -7.42 -16.52
CA GLU A 57 -7.40 -8.71 -16.42
C GLU A 57 -6.34 -9.79 -16.21
N ARG A 58 -6.40 -10.47 -15.06
CA ARG A 58 -5.55 -11.62 -14.79
C ARG A 58 -6.35 -12.89 -15.15
N PRO A 59 -5.81 -13.81 -15.96
CA PRO A 59 -6.45 -15.08 -16.28
C PRO A 59 -6.55 -16.01 -15.07
#